data_AF-A0AAW0NL99-F1
#
_entry.id   AF-A0AAW0NL99-F1
#
_cell.length_a   1.000
_cell.length_b   1.000
_cell.length_c   1.000
_cell.angle_alpha   90.00
_cell.angle_beta   90.00
_cell.angle_gamma   90.00
#
_symmetry.space_group_name_H-M   'P 1'
#
loop_
_entity.id
_entity.type
_entity.pdbx_description
1 polymer ?
#
loop_
_entity_poly.entity_id
_entity_poly.type
_entity_poly.pdbx_seq_one_letter_code
_entity_poly.pdbx_strand_id
1 'polypeptide(L)'
;MKEREKEKKERQRRKRERERRKREREKRKREREREKRKERERERERREKKEREKEREEKEREREKKERERREKKEREKEREKRKKEREKRKKEREREKEREREKKEREKRKREKEKKKKQKRLRRERENKRRFSGSSGVDVSKPGVIVEQSRADVVRKKERCVGQAVPCLSCPGPLSYPVSLPLRPLQCSDVIPAACVRACVLELHCVVFVPHSLSSVFPHFLQAVAKKEVVLKNGTDAFNAWEDPPAPIYMQFYFFNLTNPLEVLDGERPAVVEIGPYTYREYRPMEEVTFLENGTKVSAVNPKTYIFQPNMSRGPETDLIRTVNIPAMAVMDRFKDNSVVANLISAYMRSSVWELLWGYEDQLLKALKVVEPTLDDVFGLFYKTNDSNDGEYVFMTGLNDYKDFARVDTWNGKSSLNWWTSDECNMINGTNGASFHPVLAKNETLYMFSSDLCRSLYAVYEEDVTVKGLPGYRFSPPSKVFANLTVNPDNAGFCVPAGNCLGSGVLTSACASKEHPF
;
A
#
# COMPACT_ATOMS: atom_id res chain seq x y z
N MET A 1 50.18 54.18 -81.35
CA MET A 1 49.39 53.04 -81.92
C MET A 1 49.33 51.84 -80.97
N LYS A 2 50.47 51.33 -80.47
CA LYS A 2 50.56 50.18 -79.54
C LYS A 2 49.76 50.33 -78.23
N GLU A 3 49.70 51.53 -77.68
CA GLU A 3 48.98 51.80 -76.42
C GLU A 3 47.45 51.72 -76.57
N ARG A 4 46.90 52.20 -77.69
CA ARG A 4 45.48 52.10 -78.03
C ARG A 4 45.04 50.65 -78.28
N GLU A 5 45.91 49.80 -78.82
CA GLU A 5 45.64 48.36 -78.95
C GLU A 5 45.64 47.64 -77.60
N LYS A 6 46.55 48.01 -76.71
CA LYS A 6 46.60 47.47 -75.34
C LYS A 6 45.32 47.80 -74.57
N GLU A 7 44.83 49.04 -74.67
CA GLU A 7 43.58 49.45 -74.03
C GLU A 7 42.35 48.73 -74.62
N LYS A 8 42.30 48.53 -75.94
CA LYS A 8 41.23 47.73 -76.59
C LYS A 8 41.23 46.27 -76.12
N LYS A 9 42.40 45.64 -76.03
CA LYS A 9 42.54 44.27 -75.52
C LYS A 9 42.12 44.17 -74.06
N GLU A 10 42.46 45.16 -73.24
CA GLU A 10 42.07 45.20 -71.84
C GLU A 10 40.54 45.39 -71.66
N ARG A 11 39.91 46.27 -72.45
CA ARG A 11 38.45 46.42 -72.47
C ARG A 11 37.74 45.12 -72.89
N GLN A 12 38.26 44.42 -73.91
CA GLN A 12 37.72 43.11 -74.30
C GLN A 12 37.87 42.04 -73.20
N ARG A 13 39.01 42.02 -72.50
CA ARG A 13 39.24 41.12 -71.35
C ARG A 13 38.23 41.40 -70.23
N ARG A 14 38.03 42.67 -69.85
CA ARG A 14 37.05 43.07 -68.82
C ARG A 14 35.61 42.70 -69.24
N LYS A 15 35.25 42.81 -70.52
CA LYS A 15 33.93 42.40 -71.02
C LYS A 15 33.71 40.88 -70.90
N ARG A 16 34.69 40.08 -71.32
CA ARG A 16 34.65 38.60 -71.19
C ARG A 16 34.57 38.17 -69.72
N GLU A 17 35.28 38.85 -68.84
CA GLU A 17 35.24 38.57 -67.40
C GLU A 17 33.87 38.89 -66.79
N ARG A 18 33.24 40.01 -67.17
CA ARG A 18 31.87 40.34 -66.74
C ARG A 18 30.85 39.31 -67.22
N GLU A 19 30.95 38.85 -68.47
CA GLU A 19 30.07 37.79 -69.00
C GLU A 19 30.27 36.45 -68.29
N ARG A 20 31.52 36.08 -67.98
CA ARG A 20 31.82 34.89 -67.17
C ARG A 20 31.19 34.97 -65.79
N ARG A 21 31.37 36.10 -65.08
CA ARG A 21 30.75 36.33 -63.75
C ARG A 21 29.22 36.28 -63.82
N LYS A 22 28.60 36.77 -64.90
CA LYS A 22 27.14 36.67 -65.09
C LYS A 22 26.68 35.22 -65.25
N ARG A 23 27.37 34.42 -66.07
CA ARG A 23 27.07 32.99 -66.25
C ARG A 23 27.26 32.19 -64.96
N GLU A 24 28.30 32.49 -64.19
CA GLU A 24 28.53 31.86 -62.88
C GLU A 24 27.43 32.20 -61.86
N ARG A 25 26.96 33.45 -61.83
CA ARG A 25 25.81 33.86 -60.99
C ARG A 25 24.51 33.14 -61.38
N GLU A 26 24.22 33.03 -62.68
CA GLU A 26 23.04 32.29 -63.15
C GLU A 26 23.11 30.80 -62.84
N LYS A 27 24.30 30.18 -62.98
CA LYS A 27 24.52 28.78 -62.59
C LYS A 27 24.25 28.57 -61.09
N ARG A 28 24.80 29.43 -60.22
CA ARG A 28 24.54 29.38 -58.76
C ARG A 28 23.06 29.58 -58.42
N LYS A 29 22.34 30.44 -59.15
CA LYS A 29 20.90 30.64 -58.94
C LYS A 29 20.09 29.37 -59.26
N ARG A 30 20.39 28.72 -60.39
CA ARG A 30 19.74 27.45 -60.79
C ARG A 30 20.03 26.30 -59.82
N GLU A 31 21.26 26.25 -59.29
CA GLU A 31 21.66 25.26 -58.30
C GLU A 31 20.90 25.42 -56.98
N ARG A 32 20.80 26.66 -56.47
CA ARG A 32 19.97 26.98 -55.29
C ARG A 32 18.49 26.65 -55.47
N GLU A 33 17.92 26.90 -56.65
CA GLU A 33 16.53 26.52 -56.96
C GLU A 33 16.34 25.00 -56.98
N ARG A 34 17.32 24.25 -57.51
CA ARG A 34 17.29 22.78 -57.50
C ARG A 34 17.38 22.22 -56.09
N GLU A 35 18.22 22.79 -55.23
CA GLU A 35 18.33 22.39 -53.82
C GLU A 35 17.02 22.67 -53.05
N LYS A 36 16.45 23.86 -53.21
CA LYS A 36 15.14 24.20 -52.62
C LYS A 36 14.03 23.25 -53.05
N ARG A 37 14.05 22.79 -54.31
CA ARG A 37 13.07 21.79 -54.79
C ARG A 37 13.26 20.43 -54.12
N LYS A 38 14.50 19.95 -53.98
CA LYS A 38 14.82 18.71 -53.27
C LYS A 38 14.44 18.77 -51.79
N GLU A 39 14.64 19.92 -51.14
CA GLU A 39 14.27 20.13 -49.75
C GLU A 39 12.76 20.04 -49.54
N ARG A 40 11.96 20.69 -50.39
CA ARG A 40 10.49 20.60 -50.36
C ARG A 40 9.98 19.18 -50.56
N GLU A 41 10.63 18.41 -51.43
CA GLU A 41 10.29 17.00 -51.68
C GLU A 41 10.56 16.13 -50.45
N ARG A 42 11.73 16.28 -49.82
CA ARG A 42 12.07 15.60 -48.56
C ARG A 42 11.11 15.98 -47.43
N GLU A 43 10.68 17.24 -47.37
CA GLU A 43 9.71 17.68 -46.36
C GLU A 43 8.34 17.04 -46.58
N ARG A 44 7.90 16.92 -47.84
CA ARG A 44 6.67 16.23 -48.20
C ARG A 44 6.71 14.75 -47.81
N GLU A 45 7.79 14.04 -48.15
CA GLU A 45 7.98 12.63 -47.76
C GLU A 45 7.97 12.45 -46.24
N ARG A 46 8.59 13.38 -45.49
CA ARG A 46 8.54 13.36 -44.02
C ARG A 46 7.12 13.55 -43.47
N ARG A 47 6.32 14.41 -44.08
CA ARG A 47 4.91 14.62 -43.70
C ARG A 47 4.08 13.37 -43.97
N GLU A 48 4.21 12.77 -45.16
CA GLU A 48 3.51 11.54 -45.53
C GLU A 48 3.91 10.35 -44.63
N LYS A 49 5.21 10.25 -44.26
CA LYS A 49 5.67 9.22 -43.31
C LYS A 49 5.06 9.40 -41.92
N LYS A 50 5.03 10.64 -41.40
CA LYS A 50 4.41 10.96 -40.10
C LYS A 50 2.90 10.66 -40.09
N GLU A 51 2.21 10.89 -41.20
CA GLU A 51 0.77 10.62 -41.30
C GLU A 51 0.48 9.11 -41.30
N ARG A 52 1.28 8.31 -42.03
CA ARG A 52 1.20 6.84 -42.00
C ARG A 52 1.52 6.25 -40.62
N GLU A 53 2.45 6.86 -39.89
CA GLU A 53 2.82 6.45 -38.54
C GLU A 53 1.68 6.71 -37.56
N LYS A 54 1.06 7.90 -37.61
CA LYS A 54 -0.14 8.22 -36.83
C LYS A 54 -1.30 7.26 -37.09
N GLU A 55 -1.55 6.91 -38.35
CA GLU A 55 -2.62 5.97 -38.71
C GLU A 55 -2.35 4.55 -38.16
N ARG A 56 -1.08 4.13 -38.10
CA ARG A 56 -0.68 2.85 -37.51
C ARG A 56 -0.89 2.87 -35.99
N GLU A 57 -0.45 3.92 -35.32
CA GLU A 57 -0.65 4.10 -33.88
C GLU A 57 -2.14 4.11 -33.51
N GLU A 58 -2.98 4.78 -34.29
CA GLU A 58 -4.43 4.81 -34.05
C GLU A 58 -5.07 3.42 -34.18
N LYS A 59 -4.68 2.66 -35.21
CA LYS A 59 -5.13 1.26 -35.41
C LYS A 59 -4.67 0.34 -34.29
N GLU A 60 -3.48 0.55 -33.76
CA GLU A 60 -2.94 -0.21 -32.64
C GLU A 60 -3.70 0.08 -31.35
N ARG A 61 -3.94 1.36 -31.03
CA ARG A 61 -4.77 1.78 -29.89
C ARG A 61 -6.18 1.20 -29.95
N GLU A 62 -6.78 1.12 -31.14
CA GLU A 62 -8.11 0.53 -31.29
C GLU A 62 -8.12 -0.99 -31.05
N ARG A 63 -7.04 -1.70 -31.45
CA ARG A 63 -6.86 -3.13 -31.18
C ARG A 63 -6.66 -3.40 -29.70
N GLU A 64 -5.81 -2.62 -29.04
CA GLU A 64 -5.57 -2.73 -27.59
C GLU A 64 -6.84 -2.46 -26.79
N LYS A 65 -7.63 -1.45 -27.17
CA LYS A 65 -8.92 -1.17 -26.54
C LYS A 65 -9.89 -2.36 -26.65
N LYS A 66 -10.00 -2.96 -27.84
CA LYS A 66 -10.84 -4.15 -28.06
C LYS A 66 -10.34 -5.36 -27.26
N GLU A 67 -9.03 -5.53 -27.13
CA GLU A 67 -8.47 -6.62 -26.33
C GLU A 67 -8.72 -6.42 -24.83
N ARG A 68 -8.56 -5.18 -24.33
CA ARG A 68 -8.88 -4.81 -22.96
C ARG A 68 -10.35 -5.09 -22.62
N GLU A 69 -11.28 -4.66 -23.47
CA GLU A 69 -12.72 -4.93 -23.27
C GLU A 69 -13.02 -6.45 -23.24
N ARG A 70 -12.32 -7.25 -24.05
CA ARG A 70 -12.44 -8.72 -24.02
C ARG A 70 -11.89 -9.32 -22.73
N ARG A 71 -10.75 -8.83 -22.22
CA ARG A 71 -10.16 -9.28 -20.95
C ARG A 71 -11.06 -8.93 -19.76
N GLU A 72 -11.53 -7.69 -19.68
CA GLU A 72 -12.46 -7.24 -18.63
C GLU A 72 -13.78 -8.04 -18.65
N LYS A 73 -14.31 -8.37 -19.84
CA LYS A 73 -15.51 -9.22 -19.95
C LYS A 73 -15.26 -10.63 -19.40
N LYS A 74 -14.11 -11.25 -19.73
CA LYS A 74 -13.72 -12.58 -19.21
C LYS A 74 -13.53 -12.57 -17.69
N GLU A 75 -12.94 -11.52 -17.13
CA GLU A 75 -12.76 -11.39 -15.68
C GLU A 75 -14.11 -11.24 -14.95
N ARG A 76 -15.01 -10.39 -15.46
CA ARG A 76 -16.37 -10.24 -14.92
C ARG A 76 -17.14 -11.56 -14.93
N GLU A 77 -16.94 -12.38 -15.96
CA GLU A 77 -17.57 -13.70 -16.07
C GLU A 77 -17.00 -14.70 -15.04
N LYS A 78 -15.67 -14.76 -14.90
CA LYS A 78 -15.00 -15.56 -13.85
C LYS A 78 -15.43 -15.16 -12.45
N GLU A 79 -15.56 -13.86 -12.19
CA GLU A 79 -15.99 -13.36 -10.88
C GLU A 79 -17.45 -13.73 -10.59
N ARG A 80 -18.34 -13.65 -11.59
CA ARG A 80 -19.74 -14.11 -11.47
C ARG A 80 -19.82 -15.60 -11.15
N GLU A 81 -19.02 -16.44 -11.79
CA GLU A 81 -18.96 -17.87 -11.48
C GLU A 81 -18.44 -18.13 -10.06
N LYS A 82 -17.39 -17.44 -9.64
CA LYS A 82 -16.84 -17.56 -8.28
C LYS A 82 -17.89 -17.20 -7.22
N ARG A 83 -18.60 -16.07 -7.42
CA ARG A 83 -19.70 -15.65 -6.54
C ARG A 83 -20.85 -16.67 -6.51
N LYS A 84 -21.17 -17.32 -7.63
CA LYS A 84 -22.20 -18.37 -7.70
C LYS A 84 -21.79 -19.61 -6.89
N LYS A 85 -20.55 -20.09 -7.07
CA LYS A 85 -19.99 -21.22 -6.31
C LYS A 85 -19.95 -20.93 -4.81
N GLU A 86 -19.59 -19.71 -4.42
CA GLU A 86 -19.54 -19.31 -3.01
C GLU A 86 -20.95 -19.25 -2.39
N ARG A 87 -21.95 -18.71 -3.11
CA ARG A 87 -23.35 -18.73 -2.67
C ARG A 87 -23.88 -20.15 -2.47
N GLU A 88 -23.55 -21.07 -3.37
CA GLU A 88 -23.92 -22.49 -3.22
C GLU A 88 -23.25 -23.14 -2.01
N LYS A 89 -21.96 -22.86 -1.78
CA LYS A 89 -21.23 -23.36 -0.61
C LYS A 89 -21.87 -22.86 0.70
N ARG A 90 -22.16 -21.56 0.80
CA ARG A 90 -22.84 -20.96 1.96
C ARG A 90 -24.25 -21.54 2.18
N LYS A 91 -24.98 -21.86 1.10
CA LYS A 91 -26.30 -22.48 1.20
C LYS A 91 -26.21 -23.90 1.78
N LYS A 92 -25.28 -24.73 1.28
CA LYS A 92 -25.03 -26.08 1.80
C LYS A 92 -24.59 -26.07 3.27
N GLU A 93 -23.77 -25.10 3.65
CA GLU A 93 -23.30 -24.94 5.04
C GLU A 93 -24.46 -24.59 5.99
N ARG A 94 -25.31 -23.64 5.61
CA ARG A 94 -26.53 -23.30 6.37
C ARG A 94 -27.50 -24.48 6.51
N GLU A 95 -27.61 -25.33 5.48
CA GLU A 95 -28.43 -26.54 5.56
C GLU A 95 -27.86 -27.56 6.56
N ARG A 96 -26.55 -27.80 6.53
CA ARG A 96 -25.85 -28.67 7.51
C ARG A 96 -25.97 -28.14 8.94
N GLU A 97 -25.91 -26.83 9.13
CA GLU A 97 -26.06 -26.20 10.45
C GLU A 97 -27.49 -26.39 11.00
N LYS A 98 -28.51 -26.18 10.16
CA LYS A 98 -29.91 -26.45 10.52
C LYS A 98 -30.16 -27.91 10.87
N GLU A 99 -29.50 -28.84 10.18
CA GLU A 99 -29.58 -30.27 10.49
C GLU A 99 -28.95 -30.60 11.85
N ARG A 100 -27.76 -30.09 12.13
CA ARG A 100 -27.08 -30.22 13.44
C ARG A 100 -27.93 -29.64 14.58
N GLU A 101 -28.58 -28.51 14.37
CA GLU A 101 -29.51 -27.95 15.37
C GLU A 101 -30.71 -28.87 15.63
N ARG A 102 -31.30 -29.45 14.59
CA ARG A 102 -32.44 -30.36 14.71
C ARG A 102 -32.05 -31.61 15.51
N GLU A 103 -30.90 -32.20 15.21
CA GLU A 103 -30.36 -33.34 15.96
C GLU A 103 -30.10 -33.00 17.44
N LYS A 104 -29.55 -31.80 17.71
CA LYS A 104 -29.30 -31.34 19.08
C LYS A 104 -30.62 -31.18 19.86
N LYS A 105 -31.63 -30.55 19.26
CA LYS A 105 -32.98 -30.40 19.84
C LYS A 105 -33.63 -31.76 20.10
N GLU A 106 -33.47 -32.72 19.20
CA GLU A 106 -34.01 -34.06 19.38
C GLU A 106 -33.30 -34.83 20.51
N ARG A 107 -31.97 -34.74 20.60
CA ARG A 107 -31.18 -35.32 21.70
C ARG A 107 -31.60 -34.75 23.06
N GLU A 108 -31.82 -33.43 23.15
CA GLU A 108 -32.31 -32.79 24.37
C GLU A 108 -33.72 -33.26 24.74
N LYS A 109 -34.63 -33.38 23.76
CA LYS A 109 -35.98 -33.91 23.99
C LYS A 109 -35.94 -35.34 24.55
N ARG A 110 -35.10 -36.22 23.98
CA ARG A 110 -34.89 -37.60 24.46
C ARG A 110 -34.32 -37.62 25.89
N LYS A 111 -33.40 -36.71 26.23
CA LYS A 111 -32.88 -36.57 27.61
C LYS A 111 -33.97 -36.17 28.60
N ARG A 112 -34.78 -35.14 28.27
CA ARG A 112 -35.91 -34.69 29.11
C ARG A 112 -36.95 -35.78 29.33
N GLU A 113 -37.26 -36.59 28.32
CA GLU A 113 -38.16 -37.74 28.46
C GLU A 113 -37.60 -38.83 29.40
N LYS A 114 -36.31 -39.15 29.28
CA LYS A 114 -35.64 -40.11 30.18
C LYS A 114 -35.68 -39.63 31.63
N GLU A 115 -35.46 -38.34 31.87
CA GLU A 115 -35.58 -37.76 33.22
C GLU A 115 -37.00 -37.81 33.76
N LYS A 116 -38.01 -37.45 32.94
CA LYS A 116 -39.43 -37.57 33.33
C LYS A 116 -39.78 -39.02 33.71
N LYS A 117 -39.37 -40.01 32.92
CA LYS A 117 -39.56 -41.44 33.21
C LYS A 117 -38.86 -41.87 34.51
N LYS A 118 -37.63 -41.40 34.76
CA LYS A 118 -36.91 -41.64 36.02
C LYS A 118 -37.65 -41.03 37.22
N LYS A 119 -38.11 -39.78 37.11
CA LYS A 119 -38.86 -39.08 38.17
C LYS A 119 -40.19 -39.78 38.48
N GLN A 120 -40.91 -40.23 37.45
CA GLN A 120 -42.16 -40.99 37.61
C GLN A 120 -41.94 -42.36 38.26
N LYS A 121 -40.87 -43.08 37.92
CA LYS A 121 -40.48 -44.32 38.62
C LYS A 121 -40.14 -44.07 40.09
N ARG A 122 -39.44 -42.97 40.40
CA ARG A 122 -39.08 -42.59 41.77
C ARG A 122 -40.31 -42.30 42.63
N LEU A 123 -41.25 -41.51 42.10
CA LEU A 123 -42.56 -41.23 42.72
C LEU A 123 -43.40 -42.49 42.94
N ARG A 124 -43.36 -43.45 42.00
CA ARG A 124 -44.09 -44.73 42.12
C ARG A 124 -43.54 -45.58 43.27
N ARG A 125 -42.21 -45.66 43.39
CA ARG A 125 -41.53 -46.34 44.53
C ARG A 125 -41.84 -45.67 45.86
N GLU A 126 -41.88 -44.34 45.91
CA GLU A 126 -42.27 -43.59 47.11
C GLU A 126 -43.71 -43.89 47.54
N ARG A 127 -44.66 -43.94 46.59
CA ARG A 127 -46.06 -44.30 46.88
C ARG A 127 -46.19 -45.76 47.36
N GLU A 128 -45.42 -46.68 46.79
CA GLU A 128 -45.38 -48.08 47.24
C GLU A 128 -44.79 -48.21 48.66
N ASN A 129 -43.72 -47.45 48.97
CA ASN A 129 -43.17 -47.41 50.33
C ASN A 129 -44.14 -46.79 51.35
N LYS A 130 -44.86 -45.72 50.96
CA LYS A 130 -45.85 -45.07 51.83
C LYS A 130 -47.04 -45.98 52.13
N ARG A 131 -47.45 -46.83 51.18
CA ARG A 131 -48.48 -47.86 51.37
C ARG A 131 -48.01 -49.03 52.25
N ARG A 132 -46.71 -49.33 52.30
CA ARG A 132 -46.15 -50.31 53.25
C ARG A 132 -46.08 -49.79 54.68
N PHE A 133 -46.08 -48.46 54.88
CA PHE A 133 -45.96 -47.83 56.20
C PHE A 133 -47.31 -47.45 56.85
N SER A 134 -48.43 -47.52 56.12
CA SER A 134 -49.78 -47.20 56.64
C SER A 134 -50.58 -48.43 57.08
N GLY A 135 -49.89 -49.50 57.47
CA GLY A 135 -50.48 -50.78 57.86
C GLY A 135 -50.24 -51.12 59.34
N SER A 136 -50.38 -50.16 60.26
CA SER A 136 -50.56 -50.48 61.69
C SER A 136 -51.31 -49.38 62.44
N SER A 137 -52.18 -49.83 63.35
CA SER A 137 -53.00 -49.10 64.34
C SER A 137 -54.25 -48.36 63.82
N GLY A 138 -55.40 -48.78 64.35
CA GLY A 138 -56.66 -48.02 64.36
C GLY A 138 -57.13 -47.80 65.80
N VAL A 139 -57.95 -46.77 66.02
CA VAL A 139 -58.99 -46.63 67.07
C VAL A 139 -60.01 -45.59 66.57
N ASP A 140 -61.29 -45.88 66.83
CA ASP A 140 -62.52 -45.12 66.53
C ASP A 140 -62.68 -43.78 67.30
N VAL A 141 -63.61 -42.92 66.83
CA VAL A 141 -64.70 -42.26 67.61
C VAL A 141 -65.51 -41.25 66.75
N SER A 142 -66.81 -41.55 66.59
CA SER A 142 -68.02 -40.69 66.53
C SER A 142 -68.34 -39.66 65.40
N LYS A 143 -69.56 -39.83 64.84
CA LYS A 143 -70.40 -39.00 63.91
C LYS A 143 -71.11 -37.81 64.63
N PRO A 144 -72.05 -36.99 64.04
CA PRO A 144 -72.54 -36.81 62.64
C PRO A 144 -72.68 -35.32 62.17
N GLY A 145 -73.10 -35.10 60.90
CA GLY A 145 -73.68 -33.82 60.45
C GLY A 145 -73.95 -33.74 58.94
N VAL A 146 -75.23 -33.76 58.56
CA VAL A 146 -75.83 -33.89 57.22
C VAL A 146 -75.88 -32.54 56.48
N ILE A 147 -75.90 -32.55 55.13
CA ILE A 147 -76.86 -31.90 54.21
C ILE A 147 -76.21 -31.63 52.82
N VAL A 148 -76.73 -32.35 51.80
CA VAL A 148 -77.24 -31.91 50.47
C VAL A 148 -76.40 -30.91 49.65
N GLU A 149 -76.29 -30.92 48.33
CA GLU A 149 -76.52 -31.81 47.18
C GLU A 149 -76.21 -30.92 45.95
N GLN A 150 -75.63 -31.48 44.88
CA GLN A 150 -75.78 -31.03 43.47
C GLN A 150 -75.30 -29.59 43.09
N SER A 151 -74.90 -29.28 41.86
CA SER A 151 -74.84 -30.00 40.59
C SER A 151 -73.92 -29.22 39.63
N ARG A 152 -73.81 -29.82 38.44
CA ARG A 152 -72.86 -29.69 37.34
C ARG A 152 -73.27 -28.62 36.32
N ALA A 153 -72.30 -28.31 35.44
CA ALA A 153 -72.47 -27.93 34.02
C ALA A 153 -72.92 -26.48 33.75
N ASP A 154 -72.56 -25.77 32.68
CA ASP A 154 -71.61 -25.90 31.57
C ASP A 154 -71.70 -24.59 30.74
N VAL A 155 -70.67 -24.30 29.92
CA VAL A 155 -70.79 -23.75 28.54
C VAL A 155 -70.97 -22.22 28.28
N VAL A 156 -69.99 -21.69 27.52
CA VAL A 156 -70.04 -20.72 26.37
C VAL A 156 -69.83 -19.20 26.57
N ARG A 157 -68.62 -18.77 26.16
CA ARG A 157 -68.27 -17.84 25.04
C ARG A 157 -68.96 -16.46 24.97
N LYS A 158 -68.16 -15.38 25.04
CA LYS A 158 -68.14 -14.33 23.99
C LYS A 158 -66.83 -13.52 24.00
N LYS A 159 -66.52 -13.02 22.81
CA LYS A 159 -65.26 -12.45 22.33
C LYS A 159 -65.59 -11.06 21.84
N GLU A 160 -64.89 -10.03 22.31
CA GLU A 160 -64.88 -8.71 21.67
C GLU A 160 -63.45 -8.19 21.54
N ARG A 161 -63.22 -7.56 20.39
CA ARG A 161 -61.97 -7.05 19.83
C ARG A 161 -62.23 -5.57 19.57
N CYS A 162 -61.30 -4.69 19.92
CA CYS A 162 -61.26 -3.34 19.38
C CYS A 162 -59.89 -3.08 18.74
N VAL A 163 -59.96 -2.48 17.55
CA VAL A 163 -58.87 -2.02 16.69
C VAL A 163 -58.90 -0.49 16.74
N GLY A 164 -57.75 0.19 16.78
CA GLY A 164 -57.66 1.64 16.64
C GLY A 164 -56.25 2.08 16.22
N GLN A 165 -56.18 2.83 15.12
CA GLN A 165 -55.00 3.27 14.37
C GLN A 165 -54.25 4.47 15.00
N ALA A 166 -52.96 4.60 14.66
CA ALA A 166 -52.14 5.83 14.72
C ALA A 166 -52.44 6.72 13.48
N VAL A 167 -52.20 8.03 13.37
CA VAL A 167 -51.03 8.90 13.65
C VAL A 167 -51.50 10.41 13.58
N PRO A 168 -50.62 11.44 13.46
CA PRO A 168 -50.11 12.40 14.48
C PRO A 168 -50.77 13.81 14.46
N CYS A 169 -50.43 14.69 15.41
CA CYS A 169 -50.64 16.14 15.23
C CYS A 169 -49.48 16.99 15.79
N LEU A 170 -49.08 17.96 14.96
CA LEU A 170 -48.15 19.06 15.18
C LEU A 170 -48.87 20.29 15.76
N SER A 171 -48.07 21.16 16.38
CA SER A 171 -48.17 22.64 16.48
C SER A 171 -49.27 23.30 17.33
N CYS A 172 -48.79 24.17 18.24
CA CYS A 172 -49.51 25.23 18.95
C CYS A 172 -49.86 26.41 18.01
N PRO A 173 -50.83 27.26 18.38
CA PRO A 173 -50.48 28.64 18.77
C PRO A 173 -51.30 29.20 19.94
N GLY A 174 -50.79 30.28 20.56
CA GLY A 174 -51.40 31.01 21.68
C GLY A 174 -52.50 32.02 21.30
N PRO A 175 -52.64 33.14 22.02
CA PRO A 175 -53.63 33.31 23.11
C PRO A 175 -54.66 34.41 22.80
N LEU A 176 -55.81 34.44 23.50
CA LEU A 176 -56.53 35.68 23.88
C LEU A 176 -57.75 35.43 24.80
N SER A 177 -57.88 36.34 25.78
CA SER A 177 -59.08 36.84 26.50
C SER A 177 -59.90 35.97 27.48
N TYR A 178 -59.87 36.41 28.74
CA TYR A 178 -60.77 36.19 29.89
C TYR A 178 -62.20 36.77 29.68
N PRO A 179 -63.18 36.70 30.65
CA PRO A 179 -63.23 35.98 31.94
C PRO A 179 -64.58 35.23 32.22
N VAL A 180 -64.62 34.54 33.37
CA VAL A 180 -65.63 34.63 34.47
C VAL A 180 -66.04 33.26 35.04
N SER A 181 -66.02 33.22 36.37
CA SER A 181 -66.68 32.30 37.33
C SER A 181 -66.11 30.90 37.61
N LEU A 182 -65.37 30.87 38.73
CA LEU A 182 -65.13 29.77 39.69
C LEU A 182 -66.45 29.04 40.10
N PRO A 183 -66.39 27.76 40.51
CA PRO A 183 -65.99 27.45 41.88
C PRO A 183 -64.94 26.34 42.04
N LEU A 184 -64.16 26.52 43.09
CA LEU A 184 -63.12 25.67 43.63
C LEU A 184 -63.56 24.20 43.81
N ARG A 185 -62.83 23.28 43.19
CA ARG A 185 -62.64 21.90 43.68
C ARG A 185 -61.14 21.70 43.95
N PRO A 186 -60.73 21.20 45.12
CA PRO A 186 -59.34 20.85 45.34
C PRO A 186 -59.04 19.55 44.59
N LEU A 187 -58.36 19.64 43.46
CA LEU A 187 -57.63 18.52 42.87
C LEU A 187 -56.31 18.38 43.63
N GLN A 188 -56.25 17.41 44.53
CA GLN A 188 -54.97 16.85 44.97
C GLN A 188 -54.36 16.08 43.79
N CYS A 189 -53.50 16.74 43.02
CA CYS A 189 -52.54 16.06 42.15
C CYS A 189 -51.26 15.83 42.95
N SER A 190 -51.22 14.73 43.71
CA SER A 190 -49.95 14.13 44.09
C SER A 190 -49.43 13.37 42.86
N ASP A 191 -48.78 14.07 41.93
CA ASP A 191 -47.99 13.44 40.87
C ASP A 191 -46.71 12.85 41.48
N VAL A 192 -46.88 11.82 42.29
CA VAL A 192 -45.78 10.92 42.66
C VAL A 192 -45.60 10.02 41.46
N ILE A 193 -44.68 10.38 40.56
CA ILE A 193 -44.17 9.44 39.56
C ILE A 193 -43.79 8.16 40.33
N PRO A 194 -44.39 7.00 40.03
CA PRO A 194 -44.12 5.79 40.78
C PRO A 194 -42.61 5.57 40.81
N ALA A 195 -42.02 5.34 41.98
CA ALA A 195 -40.58 5.13 42.11
C ALA A 195 -40.05 4.03 41.16
N ALA A 196 -40.92 3.12 40.72
CA ALA A 196 -40.66 2.13 39.69
C ALA A 196 -40.43 2.72 38.28
N CYS A 197 -41.16 3.76 37.87
CA CYS A 197 -40.94 4.47 36.60
C CYS A 197 -39.63 5.25 36.62
N VAL A 198 -39.31 5.93 37.71
CA VAL A 198 -38.02 6.65 37.85
C VAL A 198 -36.86 5.65 37.79
N ARG A 199 -36.96 4.50 38.48
CA ARG A 199 -35.93 3.44 38.41
C ARG A 199 -35.79 2.83 37.03
N ALA A 200 -36.89 2.59 36.31
CA ALA A 200 -36.87 2.08 34.95
C ALA A 200 -36.22 3.08 33.98
N CYS A 201 -36.60 4.36 34.05
CA CYS A 201 -35.99 5.42 33.24
C CYS A 201 -34.51 5.61 33.55
N VAL A 202 -34.09 5.51 34.81
CA VAL A 202 -32.67 5.59 35.21
C VAL A 202 -31.88 4.37 34.72
N LEU A 203 -32.46 3.15 34.75
CA LEU A 203 -31.82 1.97 34.18
C LEU A 203 -31.67 2.07 32.66
N GLU A 204 -32.71 2.53 31.95
CA GLU A 204 -32.68 2.78 30.52
C GLU A 204 -31.62 3.85 30.18
N LEU A 205 -31.54 4.94 30.95
CA LEU A 205 -30.53 5.99 30.76
C LEU A 205 -29.10 5.46 31.01
N HIS A 206 -28.91 4.62 32.04
CA HIS A 206 -27.63 3.97 32.29
C HIS A 206 -27.27 2.99 31.17
N CYS A 207 -28.20 2.21 30.65
CA CYS A 207 -27.94 1.33 29.51
C CYS A 207 -27.59 2.13 28.25
N VAL A 208 -28.24 3.27 28.00
CA VAL A 208 -28.03 4.08 26.79
C VAL A 208 -26.78 4.96 26.88
N VAL A 209 -26.33 5.37 28.07
CA VAL A 209 -25.14 6.23 28.22
C VAL A 209 -23.92 5.42 28.67
N PHE A 210 -24.09 4.57 29.67
CA PHE A 210 -22.98 3.85 30.29
C PHE A 210 -22.48 2.74 29.36
N VAL A 211 -23.35 1.98 28.69
CA VAL A 211 -22.90 0.90 27.79
C VAL A 211 -22.13 1.45 26.58
N PRO A 212 -22.57 2.49 25.85
CA PRO A 212 -21.78 3.06 24.76
C PRO A 212 -20.50 3.71 25.24
N HIS A 213 -20.50 4.38 26.39
CA HIS A 213 -19.28 4.96 26.96
C HIS A 213 -18.28 3.88 27.35
N SER A 214 -18.76 2.82 28.01
CA SER A 214 -17.96 1.63 28.37
C SER A 214 -17.39 0.97 27.12
N LEU A 215 -18.21 0.79 26.07
CA LEU A 215 -17.75 0.26 24.79
C LEU A 215 -16.73 1.21 24.14
N SER A 216 -16.92 2.53 24.18
CA SER A 216 -15.97 3.47 23.57
C SER A 216 -14.62 3.55 24.31
N SER A 217 -14.60 3.35 25.62
CA SER A 217 -13.38 3.48 26.43
C SER A 217 -12.68 2.14 26.69
N VAL A 218 -13.43 1.06 26.96
CA VAL A 218 -12.85 -0.25 27.31
C VAL A 218 -12.45 -1.04 26.07
N PHE A 219 -13.24 -0.96 25.00
CA PHE A 219 -12.98 -1.75 23.78
C PHE A 219 -11.63 -1.41 23.13
N PRO A 220 -11.21 -0.14 22.99
CA PRO A 220 -9.87 0.17 22.46
C PRO A 220 -8.74 -0.42 23.30
N HIS A 221 -8.83 -0.36 24.63
CA HIS A 221 -7.81 -0.94 25.51
C HIS A 221 -7.75 -2.47 25.39
N PHE A 222 -8.90 -3.14 25.30
CA PHE A 222 -8.95 -4.57 25.04
C PHE A 222 -8.32 -4.93 23.69
N LEU A 223 -8.67 -4.21 22.61
CA LEU A 223 -8.08 -4.43 21.29
C LEU A 223 -6.57 -4.21 21.29
N GLN A 224 -6.08 -3.18 21.97
CA GLN A 224 -4.64 -2.96 22.12
C GLN A 224 -3.96 -4.11 22.87
N ALA A 225 -4.58 -4.64 23.93
CA ALA A 225 -4.04 -5.78 24.66
C ALA A 225 -3.97 -7.05 23.80
N VAL A 226 -5.00 -7.31 22.99
CA VAL A 226 -4.99 -8.41 22.01
C VAL A 226 -3.93 -8.18 20.94
N ALA A 227 -3.84 -6.97 20.36
CA ALA A 227 -2.85 -6.65 19.35
C ALA A 227 -1.41 -6.84 19.85
N LYS A 228 -1.10 -6.38 21.07
CA LYS A 228 0.22 -6.58 21.71
C LYS A 228 0.59 -8.05 21.92
N LYS A 229 -0.40 -8.94 21.99
CA LYS A 229 -0.18 -10.37 22.24
C LYS A 229 -0.19 -11.23 20.97
N GLU A 230 -1.06 -10.90 20.02
CA GLU A 230 -1.31 -11.71 18.82
C GLU A 230 -0.48 -11.26 17.61
N VAL A 231 -0.01 -10.00 17.57
CA VAL A 231 0.88 -9.50 16.51
C VAL A 231 2.32 -9.88 16.86
N VAL A 232 2.67 -11.12 16.54
CA VAL A 232 4.00 -11.72 16.75
C VAL A 232 4.36 -12.53 15.53
N LEU A 233 5.64 -12.52 15.12
CA LEU A 233 6.13 -13.38 14.05
C LEU A 233 6.23 -14.81 14.60
N LYS A 234 5.19 -15.60 14.34
CA LYS A 234 5.10 -17.01 14.73
C LYS A 234 4.29 -17.79 13.72
N ASN A 235 4.75 -18.97 13.35
CA ASN A 235 4.04 -19.89 12.46
C ASN A 235 2.56 -20.07 12.87
N GLY A 236 1.65 -19.86 11.91
CA GLY A 236 0.21 -19.97 12.10
C GLY A 236 -0.51 -18.70 12.54
N THR A 237 0.21 -17.60 12.80
CA THR A 237 -0.39 -16.28 13.04
C THR A 237 -0.64 -15.54 11.74
N ASP A 238 -1.69 -14.71 11.70
CA ASP A 238 -1.97 -13.86 10.52
C ASP A 238 -0.86 -12.82 10.28
N ALA A 239 -0.24 -12.32 11.35
CA ALA A 239 0.87 -11.38 11.28
C ALA A 239 2.10 -11.98 10.58
N PHE A 240 2.43 -13.24 10.91
CA PHE A 240 3.52 -13.96 10.24
C PHE A 240 3.21 -14.19 8.75
N ASN A 241 2.01 -14.69 8.42
CA ASN A 241 1.63 -14.94 7.03
C ASN A 241 1.68 -13.66 6.17
N ALA A 242 1.24 -12.52 6.72
CA ALA A 242 1.28 -11.24 6.02
C ALA A 242 2.69 -10.62 5.95
N TRP A 243 3.58 -10.95 6.89
CA TRP A 243 4.99 -10.57 6.84
C TRP A 243 5.78 -11.42 5.83
N GLU A 244 5.47 -12.72 5.76
CA GLU A 244 6.07 -13.67 4.83
C GLU A 244 5.64 -13.40 3.39
N ASP A 245 4.35 -13.24 3.11
CA ASP A 245 3.81 -12.91 1.78
C ASP A 245 2.82 -11.74 1.89
N PRO A 246 3.28 -10.49 1.67
CA PRO A 246 2.43 -9.31 1.80
C PRO A 246 1.23 -9.33 0.84
N PRO A 247 -0.02 -9.26 1.34
CA PRO A 247 -1.21 -9.39 0.49
C PRO A 247 -1.49 -8.18 -0.40
N ALA A 248 -0.89 -7.02 -0.09
CA ALA A 248 -1.06 -5.80 -0.85
C ALA A 248 -0.05 -5.77 -2.02
N PRO A 249 -0.50 -5.51 -3.27
CA PRO A 249 0.42 -5.38 -4.39
C PRO A 249 1.29 -4.12 -4.22
N ILE A 250 2.59 -4.28 -4.41
CA ILE A 250 3.57 -3.20 -4.35
C ILE A 250 3.96 -2.83 -5.78
N TYR A 251 4.10 -1.54 -6.03
CA TYR A 251 4.48 -1.01 -7.33
C TYR A 251 5.67 -0.08 -7.17
N MET A 252 6.68 -0.27 -8.01
CA MET A 252 7.79 0.65 -8.17
C MET A 252 7.61 1.42 -9.47
N GLN A 253 7.69 2.75 -9.41
CA GLN A 253 7.52 3.63 -10.56
C GLN A 253 8.81 4.40 -10.81
N PHE A 254 9.37 4.24 -12.00
CA PHE A 254 10.56 4.95 -12.41
C PHE A 254 10.20 6.21 -13.20
N TYR A 255 10.88 7.30 -12.83
CA TYR A 255 10.81 8.59 -13.52
C TYR A 255 12.24 8.99 -13.90
N PHE A 256 12.44 9.32 -15.17
CA PHE A 256 13.75 9.68 -15.70
C PHE A 256 13.79 11.16 -16.07
N PHE A 257 14.96 11.77 -15.91
CA PHE A 257 15.21 13.13 -16.39
C PHE A 257 15.90 13.08 -17.75
N ASN A 258 15.16 13.38 -18.81
CA ASN A 258 15.69 13.40 -20.17
C ASN A 258 16.31 14.75 -20.52
N LEU A 259 17.59 14.77 -20.83
CA LEU A 259 18.37 15.98 -21.12
C LEU A 259 18.06 16.56 -22.51
N THR A 260 17.76 17.86 -22.57
CA THR A 260 17.34 18.54 -23.80
C THR A 260 18.45 19.33 -24.49
N ASN A 261 19.42 19.84 -23.75
CA ASN A 261 20.49 20.74 -24.22
C ASN A 261 21.92 20.19 -23.95
N PRO A 262 22.27 18.98 -24.41
CA PRO A 262 23.55 18.36 -24.05
C PRO A 262 24.78 19.12 -24.57
N LEU A 263 24.67 19.81 -25.71
CA LEU A 263 25.83 20.52 -26.29
C LEU A 263 26.14 21.77 -25.49
N GLU A 264 25.10 22.51 -25.11
CA GLU A 264 25.21 23.70 -24.29
C GLU A 264 25.79 23.37 -22.90
N VAL A 265 25.41 22.22 -22.32
CA VAL A 265 25.99 21.78 -21.04
C VAL A 265 27.48 21.45 -21.17
N LEU A 266 27.93 20.89 -22.31
CA LEU A 266 29.38 20.71 -22.56
C LEU A 266 30.12 22.05 -22.62
N ASP A 267 29.44 23.10 -23.10
CA ASP A 267 29.97 24.47 -23.14
C ASP A 267 29.87 25.19 -21.78
N GLY A 268 29.36 24.51 -20.73
CA GLY A 268 29.27 25.03 -19.36
C GLY A 268 27.91 25.63 -18.98
N GLU A 269 26.90 25.54 -19.87
CA GLU A 269 25.54 26.01 -19.57
C GLU A 269 24.79 25.08 -18.61
N ARG A 270 23.69 25.59 -18.05
CA ARG A 270 22.88 24.83 -17.09
C ARG A 270 22.11 23.69 -17.77
N PRO A 271 22.09 22.46 -17.21
CA PRO A 271 21.28 21.36 -17.74
C PRO A 271 19.78 21.65 -17.69
N ALA A 272 19.11 21.47 -18.82
CA ALA A 272 17.66 21.54 -18.97
C ALA A 272 17.11 20.13 -19.22
N VAL A 273 16.33 19.62 -18.26
CA VAL A 273 15.78 18.26 -18.28
C VAL A 273 14.25 18.28 -18.34
N VAL A 274 13.69 17.22 -18.92
CA VAL A 274 12.24 16.95 -18.93
C VAL A 274 11.99 15.60 -18.29
N GLU A 275 11.08 15.55 -17.31
CA GLU A 275 10.68 14.31 -16.65
C GLU A 275 9.91 13.38 -17.60
N ILE A 276 10.30 12.10 -17.64
CA ILE A 276 9.68 11.04 -18.43
C ILE A 276 9.35 9.86 -17.50
N GLY A 277 8.06 9.61 -17.32
CA GLY A 277 7.52 8.49 -16.53
C GLY A 277 5.99 8.62 -16.38
N PRO A 278 5.37 7.76 -15.57
CA PRO A 278 5.99 6.62 -14.89
C PRO A 278 6.28 5.44 -15.84
N TYR A 279 7.32 4.67 -15.53
CA TYR A 279 7.45 3.27 -15.96
C TYR A 279 7.21 2.39 -14.74
N THR A 280 6.07 1.72 -14.73
CA THR A 280 5.55 1.02 -13.54
C THR A 280 5.90 -0.46 -13.60
N TYR A 281 6.50 -0.97 -12.52
CA TYR A 281 6.74 -2.39 -12.28
C TYR A 281 5.98 -2.83 -11.04
N ARG A 282 5.38 -4.01 -11.10
CA ARG A 282 4.86 -4.69 -9.93
C ARG A 282 6.01 -5.44 -9.26
N GLU A 283 6.21 -5.17 -7.98
CA GLU A 283 7.22 -5.81 -7.16
C GLU A 283 6.60 -7.01 -6.42
N TYR A 284 7.29 -8.15 -6.46
CA TYR A 284 7.01 -9.30 -5.61
C TYR A 284 8.20 -9.49 -4.69
N ARG A 285 7.93 -9.54 -3.38
CA ARG A 285 8.97 -9.58 -2.36
C ARG A 285 8.58 -10.41 -1.12
N PRO A 286 8.31 -11.72 -1.31
CA PRO A 286 8.07 -12.61 -0.18
C PRO A 286 9.35 -12.80 0.63
N MET A 287 9.21 -13.06 1.93
CA MET A 287 10.32 -13.55 2.75
C MET A 287 10.55 -15.02 2.43
N GLU A 288 11.79 -15.37 2.11
CA GLU A 288 12.22 -16.74 1.82
C GLU A 288 13.30 -17.20 2.82
N GLU A 289 13.63 -18.49 2.80
CA GLU A 289 14.60 -19.13 3.69
C GLU A 289 14.33 -18.90 5.19
N VAL A 290 13.05 -18.78 5.54
CA VAL A 290 12.60 -18.39 6.88
C VAL A 290 12.98 -19.44 7.93
N THR A 291 13.79 -19.05 8.91
CA THR A 291 14.26 -19.94 9.98
C THR A 291 14.08 -19.29 11.35
N PHE A 292 13.35 -19.95 12.27
CA PHE A 292 13.20 -19.47 13.65
C PHE A 292 14.42 -19.81 14.49
N LEU A 293 14.92 -18.82 15.22
CA LEU A 293 16.11 -18.90 16.06
C LEU A 293 15.74 -18.64 17.53
N GLU A 294 16.64 -19.03 18.45
CA GLU A 294 16.52 -18.70 19.87
C GLU A 294 15.15 -19.07 20.50
N ASN A 295 14.63 -20.28 20.21
CA ASN A 295 13.29 -20.72 20.64
C ASN A 295 12.12 -19.82 20.16
N GLY A 296 12.30 -19.14 19.02
CA GLY A 296 11.27 -18.32 18.37
C GLY A 296 11.24 -16.85 18.78
N THR A 297 12.24 -16.36 19.52
CA THR A 297 12.40 -14.92 19.80
C THR A 297 12.95 -14.15 18.60
N LYS A 298 13.66 -14.85 17.70
CA LYS A 298 14.20 -14.31 16.45
C LYS A 298 13.81 -15.17 15.25
N VAL A 299 13.85 -14.56 14.07
CA VAL A 299 13.60 -15.21 12.78
C VAL A 299 14.59 -14.68 11.74
N SER A 300 15.33 -15.55 11.07
CA SER A 300 16.14 -15.19 9.91
C SER A 300 15.37 -15.39 8.62
N ALA A 301 15.60 -14.53 7.63
CA ALA A 301 15.01 -14.62 6.30
C ALA A 301 15.79 -13.78 5.28
N VAL A 302 15.61 -14.07 4.01
CA VAL A 302 16.02 -13.23 2.87
C VAL A 302 14.77 -12.67 2.17
N ASN A 303 14.91 -11.52 1.52
CA ASN A 303 13.78 -10.85 0.85
C ASN A 303 14.06 -10.68 -0.66
N PRO A 304 13.91 -11.74 -1.47
CA PRO A 304 14.12 -11.65 -2.90
C PRO A 304 13.09 -10.72 -3.57
N LYS A 305 13.55 -9.86 -4.49
CA LYS A 305 12.70 -8.89 -5.20
C LYS A 305 12.60 -9.27 -6.68
N THR A 306 11.37 -9.43 -7.18
CA THR A 306 11.09 -9.63 -8.61
C THR A 306 10.28 -8.47 -9.17
N TYR A 307 10.65 -7.98 -10.34
CA TYR A 307 10.00 -6.83 -11.00
C TYR A 307 9.28 -7.25 -12.27
N ILE A 308 7.97 -6.98 -12.33
CA ILE A 308 7.12 -7.32 -13.50
C ILE A 308 6.54 -6.05 -14.10
N PHE A 309 7.00 -5.67 -15.30
CA PHE A 309 6.55 -4.48 -16.00
C PHE A 309 5.03 -4.43 -16.19
N GLN A 310 4.42 -3.26 -15.99
CA GLN A 310 3.00 -2.99 -16.14
C GLN A 310 2.76 -1.96 -17.26
N PRO A 311 2.61 -2.39 -18.53
CA PRO A 311 2.42 -1.47 -19.65
C PRO A 311 1.19 -0.57 -19.50
N ASN A 312 0.10 -1.10 -18.92
CA ASN A 312 -1.16 -0.38 -18.71
C ASN A 312 -1.10 0.74 -17.66
N MET A 313 -0.06 0.76 -16.84
CA MET A 313 0.21 1.77 -15.80
C MET A 313 1.48 2.58 -16.12
N SER A 314 2.03 2.40 -17.33
CA SER A 314 3.25 3.07 -17.78
C SER A 314 2.94 4.07 -18.88
N ARG A 315 3.79 5.09 -19.01
CA ARG A 315 3.69 6.11 -20.06
C ARG A 315 3.93 5.53 -21.45
N GLY A 316 4.86 4.60 -21.57
CA GLY A 316 5.33 4.02 -22.83
C GLY A 316 6.01 2.67 -22.60
N PRO A 317 6.51 2.03 -23.68
CA PRO A 317 7.25 0.79 -23.60
C PRO A 317 8.65 0.98 -22.99
N GLU A 318 9.26 -0.10 -22.52
CA GLU A 318 10.62 -0.07 -21.95
C GLU A 318 11.70 0.25 -23.01
N THR A 319 11.34 0.26 -24.30
CA THR A 319 12.20 0.66 -25.42
C THR A 319 12.30 2.18 -25.60
N ASP A 320 11.54 2.98 -24.84
CA ASP A 320 11.60 4.44 -24.89
C ASP A 320 13.03 4.92 -24.57
N LEU A 321 13.54 5.84 -25.39
CA LEU A 321 14.92 6.31 -25.29
C LEU A 321 15.05 7.51 -24.37
N ILE A 322 15.96 7.41 -23.40
CA ILE A 322 16.31 8.48 -22.48
C ILE A 322 17.73 8.96 -22.79
N ARG A 323 17.90 10.27 -22.93
CA ARG A 323 19.22 10.92 -22.99
C ARG A 323 19.63 11.35 -21.59
N THR A 324 20.72 10.77 -21.10
CA THR A 324 21.26 11.05 -19.77
C THR A 324 22.79 11.05 -19.79
N VAL A 325 23.40 11.36 -18.66
CA VAL A 325 24.85 11.29 -18.45
C VAL A 325 25.33 9.85 -18.68
N ASN A 326 26.50 9.67 -19.29
CA ASN A 326 27.12 8.35 -19.39
C ASN A 326 27.68 7.94 -18.02
N ILE A 327 26.87 7.23 -17.22
CA ILE A 327 27.17 6.89 -15.83
C ILE A 327 28.45 6.02 -15.71
N PRO A 328 28.62 4.92 -16.48
CA PRO A 328 29.88 4.16 -16.47
C PRO A 328 31.11 5.03 -16.70
N ALA A 329 31.01 5.94 -17.66
CA ALA A 329 32.13 6.80 -17.99
C ALA A 329 32.42 7.82 -16.89
N MET A 330 31.40 8.38 -16.22
CA MET A 330 31.60 9.23 -15.04
C MET A 330 32.25 8.47 -13.88
N ALA A 331 31.82 7.23 -13.62
CA ALA A 331 32.39 6.40 -12.57
C ALA A 331 33.87 6.09 -12.82
N VAL A 332 34.21 5.73 -14.07
CA VAL A 332 35.60 5.54 -14.50
C VAL A 332 36.42 6.82 -14.35
N MET A 333 35.88 7.99 -14.73
CA MET A 333 36.60 9.26 -14.56
C MET A 333 36.85 9.61 -13.11
N ASP A 334 35.88 9.45 -12.22
CA ASP A 334 36.07 9.77 -10.80
C ASP A 334 37.13 8.85 -10.18
N ARG A 335 37.14 7.57 -10.57
CA ARG A 335 38.14 6.60 -10.10
C ARG A 335 39.55 6.85 -10.64
N PHE A 336 39.66 7.20 -11.92
CA PHE A 336 40.94 7.43 -12.60
C PHE A 336 41.27 8.92 -12.78
N LYS A 337 40.69 9.81 -11.96
CA LYS A 337 40.87 11.26 -12.04
C LYS A 337 42.33 11.72 -12.01
N ASP A 338 43.20 10.92 -11.38
CA ASP A 338 44.64 11.19 -11.27
C ASP A 338 45.45 10.68 -12.49
N ASN A 339 44.82 9.95 -13.43
CA ASN A 339 45.45 9.43 -14.65
C ASN A 339 44.97 10.19 -15.90
N SER A 340 45.82 11.06 -16.42
CA SER A 340 45.53 11.95 -17.57
C SER A 340 45.19 11.21 -18.87
N VAL A 341 45.52 9.92 -19.01
CA VAL A 341 45.26 9.14 -20.22
C VAL A 341 43.78 8.71 -20.31
N VAL A 342 43.15 8.40 -19.17
CA VAL A 342 41.77 7.89 -19.13
C VAL A 342 40.74 9.02 -19.22
N ALA A 343 41.07 10.20 -18.68
CA ALA A 343 40.19 11.36 -18.65
C ALA A 343 39.76 11.90 -20.04
N ASN A 344 40.54 11.64 -21.10
CA ASN A 344 40.32 12.21 -22.43
C ASN A 344 39.42 11.36 -23.35
N LEU A 345 38.89 10.22 -22.89
CA LEU A 345 38.28 9.22 -23.79
C LEU A 345 36.74 9.25 -23.86
N ILE A 346 36.08 10.18 -23.17
CA ILE A 346 34.69 9.95 -22.74
C ILE A 346 33.68 10.89 -23.41
N SER A 347 32.67 10.28 -24.05
CA SER A 347 31.40 10.96 -24.38
C SER A 347 30.65 11.26 -23.09
N ALA A 348 30.40 12.53 -22.78
CA ALA A 348 29.72 12.93 -21.54
C ALA A 348 28.26 12.42 -21.44
N TYR A 349 27.63 12.14 -22.58
CA TYR A 349 26.21 11.76 -22.65
C TYR A 349 25.99 10.49 -23.46
N MET A 350 24.92 9.80 -23.10
CA MET A 350 24.47 8.61 -23.80
C MET A 350 22.96 8.67 -24.07
N ARG A 351 22.50 7.80 -24.97
CA ARG A 351 21.08 7.56 -25.22
C ARG A 351 20.85 6.06 -25.14
N SER A 352 20.04 5.65 -24.19
CA SER A 352 19.73 4.25 -23.93
C SER A 352 18.24 4.10 -23.69
N SER A 353 17.71 2.90 -23.90
CA SER A 353 16.34 2.58 -23.56
C SER A 353 16.14 2.53 -22.05
N VAL A 354 14.90 2.65 -21.60
CA VAL A 354 14.53 2.46 -20.18
C VAL A 354 14.93 1.07 -19.68
N TRP A 355 14.71 0.03 -20.49
CA TRP A 355 15.12 -1.33 -20.17
C TRP A 355 16.63 -1.42 -19.89
N GLU A 356 17.44 -0.90 -20.81
CA GLU A 356 18.90 -0.91 -20.67
C GLU A 356 19.38 -0.13 -19.44
N LEU A 357 18.81 1.05 -19.19
CA LEU A 357 19.18 1.87 -18.03
C LEU A 357 18.87 1.21 -16.70
N LEU A 358 17.74 0.51 -16.59
CA LEU A 358 17.34 -0.16 -15.36
C LEU A 358 18.06 -1.50 -15.20
N TRP A 359 17.96 -2.38 -16.19
CA TRP A 359 18.27 -3.80 -16.03
C TRP A 359 19.63 -4.20 -16.57
N GLY A 360 20.29 -3.36 -17.35
CA GLY A 360 21.65 -3.60 -17.81
C GLY A 360 21.83 -3.42 -19.31
N TYR A 361 22.98 -2.88 -19.71
CA TYR A 361 23.52 -2.95 -21.06
C TYR A 361 25.05 -3.15 -21.02
N GLU A 362 25.60 -3.80 -22.05
CA GLU A 362 27.05 -3.95 -22.18
C GLU A 362 27.68 -2.61 -22.58
N ASP A 363 28.57 -2.10 -21.73
CA ASP A 363 29.27 -0.85 -21.97
C ASP A 363 30.66 -1.11 -22.57
N GLN A 364 30.98 -0.42 -23.67
CA GLN A 364 32.23 -0.66 -24.40
C GLN A 364 33.46 -0.20 -23.63
N LEU A 365 33.34 0.83 -22.78
CA LEU A 365 34.43 1.30 -21.94
C LEU A 365 34.70 0.30 -20.82
N LEU A 366 33.64 -0.19 -20.14
CA LEU A 366 33.80 -1.23 -19.11
C LEU A 366 34.36 -2.52 -19.70
N LYS A 367 33.89 -2.93 -20.88
CA LYS A 367 34.44 -4.09 -21.60
C LYS A 367 35.93 -3.95 -21.94
N ALA A 368 36.37 -2.77 -22.35
CA ALA A 368 37.78 -2.51 -22.61
C ALA A 368 38.61 -2.56 -21.31
N LEU A 369 38.09 -1.98 -20.23
CA LEU A 369 38.74 -1.98 -18.91
C LEU A 369 38.80 -3.37 -18.27
N LYS A 370 37.85 -4.24 -18.54
CA LYS A 370 37.82 -5.63 -18.07
C LYS A 370 39.04 -6.44 -18.50
N VAL A 371 39.71 -6.05 -19.59
CA VAL A 371 40.99 -6.64 -20.02
C VAL A 371 42.12 -6.36 -19.01
N VAL A 372 42.09 -5.20 -18.38
CA VAL A 372 43.10 -4.75 -17.41
C VAL A 372 42.70 -5.10 -15.98
N GLU A 373 41.40 -5.05 -15.68
CA GLU A 373 40.81 -5.38 -14.38
C GLU A 373 39.76 -6.50 -14.57
N PRO A 374 40.15 -7.78 -14.51
CA PRO A 374 39.24 -8.90 -14.78
C PRO A 374 38.06 -9.02 -13.81
N THR A 375 38.13 -8.36 -12.64
CA THR A 375 37.05 -8.34 -11.64
C THR A 375 35.90 -7.40 -12.00
N LEU A 376 36.10 -6.52 -13.00
CA LEU A 376 35.10 -5.58 -13.48
C LEU A 376 33.99 -6.27 -14.28
N ASP A 377 32.74 -5.86 -14.04
CA ASP A 377 31.61 -6.22 -14.90
C ASP A 377 31.57 -5.29 -16.12
N ASP A 378 31.35 -5.86 -17.30
CA ASP A 378 31.19 -5.12 -18.56
C ASP A 378 29.76 -4.66 -18.80
N VAL A 379 28.83 -5.01 -17.90
CA VAL A 379 27.42 -4.60 -17.94
C VAL A 379 27.12 -3.57 -16.86
N PHE A 380 26.43 -2.50 -17.25
CA PHE A 380 25.95 -1.47 -16.32
C PHE A 380 24.42 -1.35 -16.38
N GLY A 381 23.79 -1.21 -15.22
CA GLY A 381 22.39 -0.83 -15.07
C GLY A 381 22.11 -0.40 -13.63
N LEU A 382 21.15 0.51 -13.43
CA LEU A 382 20.81 1.07 -12.11
C LEU A 382 20.29 0.03 -11.12
N PHE A 383 19.62 -1.00 -11.65
CA PHE A 383 19.04 -2.14 -10.94
C PHE A 383 19.57 -3.45 -11.51
N TYR A 384 20.77 -3.43 -12.12
CA TYR A 384 21.39 -4.62 -12.69
C TYR A 384 21.59 -5.70 -11.62
N LYS A 385 21.26 -6.96 -11.96
CA LYS A 385 21.29 -8.13 -11.06
C LYS A 385 20.39 -8.05 -9.82
N THR A 386 19.50 -7.06 -9.72
CA THR A 386 18.55 -6.96 -8.58
C THR A 386 17.26 -7.76 -8.77
N ASN A 387 16.94 -8.14 -10.02
CA ASN A 387 15.75 -8.91 -10.32
C ASN A 387 15.98 -10.39 -10.00
N ASP A 388 15.11 -10.97 -9.18
CA ASP A 388 15.23 -12.34 -8.67
C ASP A 388 16.44 -12.52 -7.74
N SER A 389 16.88 -11.43 -7.09
CA SER A 389 17.93 -11.44 -6.07
C SER A 389 17.39 -10.88 -4.75
N ASN A 390 18.10 -11.13 -3.65
CA ASN A 390 17.84 -10.54 -2.34
C ASN A 390 18.91 -9.50 -1.98
N ASP A 391 18.61 -8.68 -0.98
CA ASP A 391 19.47 -7.62 -0.46
C ASP A 391 20.22 -8.04 0.81
N GLY A 392 20.43 -9.35 1.02
CA GLY A 392 21.13 -9.92 2.17
C GLY A 392 20.22 -10.65 3.15
N GLU A 393 20.87 -11.36 4.07
CA GLU A 393 20.19 -12.07 5.17
C GLU A 393 19.84 -11.09 6.29
N TYR A 394 18.58 -11.09 6.71
CA TYR A 394 18.12 -10.35 7.87
C TYR A 394 17.81 -11.31 9.02
N VAL A 395 18.17 -10.92 10.24
CA VAL A 395 17.62 -11.50 11.46
C VAL A 395 16.69 -10.49 12.10
N PHE A 396 15.43 -10.85 12.27
CA PHE A 396 14.40 -10.02 12.88
C PHE A 396 14.04 -10.52 14.28
N MET A 397 13.74 -9.58 15.16
CA MET A 397 13.06 -9.85 16.41
C MET A 397 11.58 -10.14 16.13
N THR A 398 11.03 -11.19 16.75
CA THR A 398 9.66 -11.65 16.44
C THR A 398 8.57 -10.85 17.14
N GLY A 399 8.92 -10.10 18.20
CA GLY A 399 7.95 -9.45 19.08
C GLY A 399 7.40 -10.37 20.19
N LEU A 400 7.92 -11.59 20.33
CA LEU A 400 7.44 -12.57 21.32
C LEU A 400 7.66 -12.12 22.77
N ASN A 401 8.81 -11.50 23.06
CA ASN A 401 9.17 -11.04 24.40
C ASN A 401 8.63 -9.64 24.68
N ASP A 402 8.78 -8.73 23.74
CA ASP A 402 8.23 -7.38 23.77
C ASP A 402 7.58 -7.07 22.42
N TYR A 403 6.31 -6.68 22.42
CA TYR A 403 5.58 -6.30 21.20
C TYR A 403 6.26 -5.14 20.47
N LYS A 404 7.04 -4.30 21.18
CA LYS A 404 7.78 -3.19 20.57
C LYS A 404 8.91 -3.64 19.65
N ASP A 405 9.37 -4.88 19.81
CA ASP A 405 10.43 -5.45 19.00
C ASP A 405 9.89 -6.19 17.76
N PHE A 406 8.58 -6.14 17.51
CA PHE A 406 7.98 -6.80 16.34
C PHE A 406 8.64 -6.33 15.02
N ALA A 407 9.22 -7.27 14.29
CA ALA A 407 9.91 -7.08 13.01
C ALA A 407 11.09 -6.10 13.05
N ARG A 408 11.64 -5.82 14.23
CA ARG A 408 12.87 -5.02 14.38
C ARG A 408 14.07 -5.81 13.87
N VAL A 409 14.96 -5.18 13.12
CA VAL A 409 16.19 -5.81 12.62
C VAL A 409 17.18 -5.94 13.79
N ASP A 410 17.65 -7.15 14.04
CA ASP A 410 18.72 -7.47 14.99
C ASP A 410 20.08 -7.41 14.29
N THR A 411 20.19 -8.11 13.16
CA THR A 411 21.39 -8.10 12.31
C THR A 411 21.02 -8.13 10.82
N TRP A 412 21.92 -7.61 10.01
CA TRP A 412 21.89 -7.71 8.55
C TRP A 412 23.25 -8.22 8.07
N ASN A 413 23.26 -9.27 7.25
CA ASN A 413 24.46 -9.99 6.80
C ASN A 413 25.40 -10.36 7.96
N GLY A 414 24.82 -10.84 9.06
CA GLY A 414 25.54 -11.24 10.27
C GLY A 414 26.13 -10.08 11.10
N LYS A 415 25.87 -8.81 10.74
CA LYS A 415 26.37 -7.63 11.44
C LYS A 415 25.25 -6.88 12.15
N SER A 416 25.50 -6.43 13.37
CA SER A 416 24.61 -5.56 14.15
C SER A 416 24.83 -4.06 13.89
N SER A 417 25.89 -3.72 13.15
CA SER A 417 26.22 -2.36 12.73
C SER A 417 26.94 -2.35 11.39
N LEU A 418 26.82 -1.23 10.68
CA LEU A 418 27.50 -0.97 9.42
C LEU A 418 28.95 -0.53 9.70
N ASN A 419 29.76 -0.46 8.64
CA ASN A 419 31.15 0.02 8.70
C ASN A 419 31.47 0.96 7.54
N TRP A 420 30.45 1.60 6.98
CA TRP A 420 30.57 2.47 5.80
C TRP A 420 30.70 3.94 6.20
N TRP A 421 30.06 4.33 7.31
CA TRP A 421 29.99 5.71 7.78
C TRP A 421 31.11 6.02 8.78
N THR A 422 31.34 7.30 9.04
CA THR A 422 32.50 7.77 9.81
C THR A 422 32.28 7.80 11.33
N SER A 423 31.03 7.75 11.79
CA SER A 423 30.68 7.67 13.22
C SER A 423 29.91 6.40 13.54
N ASP A 424 29.99 5.95 14.80
CA ASP A 424 29.32 4.74 15.28
C ASP A 424 27.79 4.90 15.22
N GLU A 425 27.27 6.08 15.54
CA GLU A 425 25.83 6.39 15.51
C GLU A 425 25.25 6.28 14.10
N CYS A 426 25.99 6.74 13.09
CA CYS A 426 25.58 6.67 11.69
C CYS A 426 25.64 5.23 11.13
N ASN A 427 26.46 4.39 11.75
CA ASN A 427 26.59 2.98 11.42
C ASN A 427 25.55 2.09 12.12
N MET A 428 24.72 2.61 13.03
CA MET A 428 23.70 1.82 13.70
C MET A 428 22.61 1.33 12.73
N ILE A 429 22.25 0.05 12.84
CA ILE A 429 21.07 -0.54 12.19
C ILE A 429 19.90 -0.41 13.17
N ASN A 430 18.98 0.52 12.89
CA ASN A 430 17.90 0.87 13.80
C ASN A 430 16.53 0.57 13.18
N GLY A 431 15.63 0.04 14.00
CA GLY A 431 14.22 -0.15 13.66
C GLY A 431 13.95 -1.37 12.78
N THR A 432 12.90 -1.31 11.97
CA THR A 432 12.49 -2.42 11.09
C THR A 432 13.08 -2.23 9.69
N ASN A 433 12.73 -3.09 8.72
CA ASN A 433 13.06 -2.85 7.30
C ASN A 433 12.08 -1.90 6.59
N GLY A 434 11.19 -1.22 7.34
CA GLY A 434 10.22 -0.26 6.81
C GLY A 434 8.93 -0.87 6.21
N ALA A 435 8.81 -2.20 6.12
CA ALA A 435 7.59 -2.85 5.62
C ALA A 435 6.48 -2.93 6.67
N SER A 436 6.87 -3.15 7.93
CA SER A 436 5.99 -3.32 9.08
C SER A 436 6.60 -2.65 10.32
N PHE A 437 5.76 -2.32 11.30
CA PHE A 437 6.16 -1.72 12.57
C PHE A 437 5.41 -2.38 13.73
N HIS A 438 5.89 -2.17 14.95
CA HIS A 438 5.24 -2.65 16.17
C HIS A 438 3.77 -2.20 16.30
N PRO A 439 2.89 -3.01 16.91
CA PRO A 439 1.49 -2.65 17.09
C PRO A 439 1.30 -1.56 18.15
N VAL A 440 0.16 -0.87 18.10
CA VAL A 440 -0.24 0.17 19.07
C VAL A 440 0.71 1.39 19.03
N LEU A 441 0.86 1.94 17.83
CA LEU A 441 1.65 3.15 17.58
C LEU A 441 1.13 4.37 18.35
N ALA A 442 2.06 5.20 18.82
CA ALA A 442 1.81 6.48 19.47
C ALA A 442 2.24 7.66 18.59
N LYS A 443 1.46 8.75 18.58
CA LYS A 443 1.76 9.93 17.73
C LYS A 443 3.07 10.64 18.09
N ASN A 444 3.55 10.49 19.32
CA ASN A 444 4.77 11.14 19.81
C ASN A 444 6.02 10.26 19.66
N GLU A 445 5.90 9.10 19.02
CA GLU A 445 7.04 8.21 18.81
C GLU A 445 7.71 8.45 17.46
N THR A 446 8.98 8.09 17.38
CA THR A 446 9.79 8.13 16.17
C THR A 446 9.97 6.71 15.65
N LEU A 447 9.59 6.47 14.39
CA LEU A 447 9.71 5.16 13.77
C LEU A 447 11.01 5.06 12.99
N TYR A 448 11.92 4.21 13.47
CA TYR A 448 13.18 3.94 12.78
C TYR A 448 13.00 2.82 11.74
N MET A 449 13.76 2.92 10.66
CA MET A 449 13.81 1.92 9.60
C MET A 449 15.20 1.87 8.98
N PHE A 450 15.73 0.66 8.78
CA PHE A 450 16.94 0.42 8.03
C PHE A 450 16.58 0.15 6.57
N SER A 451 17.26 0.85 5.65
CA SER A 451 17.16 0.62 4.22
C SER A 451 18.53 0.21 3.71
N SER A 452 18.63 -1.04 3.24
CA SER A 452 19.79 -1.57 2.51
C SER A 452 20.07 -0.74 1.26
N ASP A 453 19.03 -0.40 0.49
CA ASP A 453 19.14 0.41 -0.74
C ASP A 453 19.71 1.83 -0.49
N LEU A 454 19.41 2.44 0.66
CA LEU A 454 19.97 3.75 1.06
C LEU A 454 21.21 3.63 1.96
N CYS A 455 21.58 2.40 2.30
CA CYS A 455 22.77 2.05 3.07
C CYS A 455 22.86 2.71 4.46
N ARG A 456 21.71 3.02 5.07
CA ARG A 456 21.65 3.62 6.40
C ARG A 456 20.29 3.41 7.05
N SER A 457 20.26 3.67 8.35
CA SER A 457 19.02 3.85 9.09
C SER A 457 18.46 5.26 8.88
N LEU A 458 17.13 5.33 8.80
CA LEU A 458 16.32 6.53 8.71
C LEU A 458 15.25 6.52 9.80
N TYR A 459 14.55 7.63 9.95
CA TYR A 459 13.40 7.71 10.83
C TYR A 459 12.27 8.52 10.21
N ALA A 460 11.06 8.22 10.65
CA ALA A 460 9.85 8.94 10.29
C ALA A 460 9.15 9.45 11.56
N VAL A 461 8.54 10.63 11.46
CA VAL A 461 7.78 11.27 12.53
C VAL A 461 6.32 11.43 12.11
N TYR A 462 5.43 11.49 13.08
CA TYR A 462 4.01 11.72 12.83
C TYR A 462 3.78 13.08 12.14
N GLU A 463 2.95 13.07 11.11
CA GLU A 463 2.56 14.26 10.35
C GLU A 463 1.07 14.58 10.57
N GLU A 464 0.19 13.61 10.30
CA GLU A 464 -1.27 13.83 10.36
C GLU A 464 -2.07 12.52 10.50
N ASP A 465 -3.35 12.66 10.87
CA ASP A 465 -4.32 11.57 10.84
C ASP A 465 -4.89 11.42 9.42
N VAL A 466 -4.94 10.18 8.92
CA VAL A 466 -5.45 9.86 7.58
C VAL A 466 -6.50 8.77 7.66
N THR A 467 -7.37 8.70 6.64
CA THR A 467 -8.31 7.59 6.48
C THR A 467 -8.07 6.91 5.14
N VAL A 468 -7.72 5.63 5.16
CA VAL A 468 -7.43 4.84 3.96
C VAL A 468 -8.43 3.71 3.87
N LYS A 469 -9.25 3.68 2.80
CA LYS A 469 -10.31 2.67 2.61
C LYS A 469 -11.27 2.55 3.80
N GLY A 470 -11.54 3.65 4.49
CA GLY A 470 -12.41 3.71 5.67
C GLY A 470 -11.75 3.29 6.99
N LEU A 471 -10.44 2.98 6.98
CA LEU A 471 -9.66 2.67 8.17
C LEU A 471 -8.89 3.92 8.62
N PRO A 472 -9.00 4.34 9.89
CA PRO A 472 -8.17 5.40 10.43
C PRO A 472 -6.71 4.93 10.54
N GLY A 473 -5.77 5.82 10.24
CA GLY A 473 -4.35 5.55 10.33
C GLY A 473 -3.55 6.84 10.57
N TYR A 474 -2.27 6.68 10.84
CA TYR A 474 -1.34 7.78 11.04
C TYR A 474 -0.41 7.88 9.84
N ARG A 475 -0.20 9.10 9.34
CA ARG A 475 0.84 9.39 8.36
C ARG A 475 2.14 9.68 9.10
N PHE A 476 3.14 8.86 8.83
CA PHE A 476 4.52 9.08 9.25
C PHE A 476 5.36 9.44 8.04
N SER A 477 6.19 10.47 8.16
CA SER A 477 7.02 10.96 7.06
C SER A 477 8.46 11.26 7.56
N PRO A 478 9.50 10.95 6.78
CA PRO A 478 10.87 11.38 7.09
C PRO A 478 10.96 12.91 7.11
N PRO A 479 11.34 13.54 8.23
CA PRO A 479 11.46 15.00 8.28
C PRO A 479 12.68 15.46 7.47
N SER A 480 12.66 16.73 7.02
CA SER A 480 13.76 17.33 6.26
C SER A 480 15.12 17.25 6.96
N LYS A 481 15.14 17.15 8.29
CA LYS A 481 16.34 16.94 9.12
C LYS A 481 17.11 15.66 8.77
N VAL A 482 16.44 14.63 8.24
CA VAL A 482 17.07 13.34 7.88
C VAL A 482 18.18 13.53 6.84
N PHE A 483 17.97 14.39 5.84
CA PHE A 483 18.95 14.70 4.78
C PHE A 483 19.51 16.12 4.88
N ALA A 484 19.35 16.79 6.02
CA ALA A 484 19.88 18.13 6.21
C ALA A 484 21.42 18.10 6.37
N ASN A 485 22.07 19.18 5.95
CA ASN A 485 23.51 19.35 6.14
C ASN A 485 23.89 19.54 7.63
N LEU A 486 25.19 19.55 7.91
CA LEU A 486 25.73 19.65 9.26
C LEU A 486 25.33 20.91 10.02
N THR A 487 25.14 22.02 9.30
CA THR A 487 24.75 23.29 9.91
C THR A 487 23.33 23.24 10.47
N VAL A 488 22.44 22.47 9.84
CA VAL A 488 21.05 22.32 10.25
C VAL A 488 20.85 21.10 11.17
N ASN A 489 21.57 20.01 10.91
CA ASN A 489 21.55 18.80 11.74
C ASN A 489 22.98 18.25 11.92
N PRO A 490 23.68 18.61 13.02
CA PRO A 490 25.04 18.17 13.31
C PRO A 490 25.19 16.64 13.38
N ASP A 491 24.14 15.92 13.77
CA ASP A 491 24.14 14.46 13.88
C ASP A 491 24.40 13.76 12.53
N ASN A 492 24.19 14.47 11.42
CA ASN A 492 24.46 13.93 10.08
C ASN A 492 25.96 13.96 9.69
N ALA A 493 26.86 14.42 10.57
CA ALA A 493 28.31 14.46 10.33
C ALA A 493 28.89 13.12 9.92
N GLY A 494 28.43 12.04 10.53
CA GLY A 494 28.94 10.70 10.24
C GLY A 494 28.66 10.22 8.81
N PHE A 495 27.66 10.80 8.11
CA PHE A 495 27.29 10.44 6.74
C PHE A 495 28.16 11.10 5.66
N CYS A 496 29.10 11.96 6.03
CA CYS A 496 30.01 12.59 5.08
C CYS A 496 31.27 11.75 4.90
N VAL A 497 31.48 11.27 3.67
CA VAL A 497 32.61 10.41 3.31
C VAL A 497 33.35 11.02 2.12
N PRO A 498 34.66 11.34 2.23
CA PRO A 498 35.50 11.30 3.45
C PRO A 498 35.07 12.32 4.51
N ALA A 499 35.50 12.12 5.75
CA ALA A 499 35.13 12.97 6.88
C ALA A 499 35.39 14.46 6.58
N GLY A 500 34.40 15.31 6.86
CA GLY A 500 34.45 16.76 6.59
C GLY A 500 34.04 17.18 5.18
N ASN A 501 33.89 16.25 4.24
CA ASN A 501 33.43 16.55 2.87
C ASN A 501 31.93 16.27 2.71
N CYS A 502 31.10 17.21 3.15
CA CYS A 502 29.64 17.09 3.08
C CYS A 502 29.07 17.80 1.86
N LEU A 503 28.14 17.14 1.19
CA LEU A 503 27.28 17.79 0.19
C LEU A 503 26.24 18.70 0.87
N GLY A 504 25.55 19.51 0.08
CA GLY A 504 24.46 20.36 0.57
C GLY A 504 23.27 19.57 1.13
N SER A 505 22.34 20.27 1.78
CA SER A 505 21.11 19.65 2.28
C SER A 505 20.28 19.00 1.16
N GLY A 506 19.68 17.86 1.45
CA GLY A 506 18.77 17.13 0.55
C GLY A 506 19.42 16.01 -0.27
N VAL A 507 20.73 15.78 -0.11
CA VAL A 507 21.46 14.73 -0.83
C VAL A 507 22.32 13.90 0.13
N LEU A 508 22.59 12.65 -0.27
CA LEU A 508 23.43 11.71 0.47
C LEU A 508 24.43 11.07 -0.50
N THR A 509 25.71 11.08 -0.15
CA THR A 509 26.73 10.31 -0.86
C THR A 509 26.56 8.83 -0.50
N SER A 510 26.45 7.94 -1.49
CA SER A 510 26.32 6.50 -1.23
C SER A 510 27.67 5.89 -0.82
N ALA A 511 27.87 5.69 0.49
CA ALA A 511 29.12 5.14 1.02
C ALA A 511 29.27 3.62 0.81
N CYS A 512 28.17 2.87 0.79
CA CYS A 512 28.18 1.41 0.55
C CYS A 512 28.61 1.06 -0.87
N ALA A 513 28.09 1.78 -1.89
CA ALA A 513 28.41 1.54 -3.28
C ALA A 513 29.92 1.66 -3.48
N SER A 514 30.55 2.69 -2.91
CA SER A 514 32.01 2.88 -2.99
C SER A 514 32.86 1.77 -2.36
N LYS A 515 32.30 0.97 -1.43
CA LYS A 515 33.02 -0.11 -0.73
C LYS A 515 32.68 -1.52 -1.24
N GLU A 516 31.45 -1.75 -1.70
CA GLU A 516 31.00 -3.06 -2.22
C GLU A 516 31.14 -3.19 -3.74
N HIS A 517 30.96 -2.09 -4.47
CA HIS A 517 31.09 -2.04 -5.93
C HIS A 517 32.00 -0.87 -6.32
N PRO A 518 33.32 -1.08 -6.40
CA PRO A 518 34.26 0.00 -6.67
C PRO A 518 34.16 0.54 -8.13
N PHE A 519 33.15 0.16 -8.91
CA PHE A 519 32.91 0.54 -10.30
C PHE A 519 31.43 0.81 -10.59
#